data_AF-A0A2P4SV20-F1
#
_entry.id   AF-A0A2P4SV20-F1
#
_cell.length_a   1.000
_cell.length_b   1.000
_cell.length_c   1.000
_cell.angle_alpha   90.00
_cell.angle_beta   90.00
_cell.angle_gamma   90.00
#
_symmetry.space_group_name_H-M   'P 1'
#
loop_
_entity.id
_entity.type
_entity.pdbx_description
1 polymer ?
#
loop_
_entity_poly.entity_id
_entity_poly.type
_entity_poly.pdbx_seq_one_letter_code
_entity_poly.pdbx_strand_id
1 'polypeptide(L)'
;MQQKIQELQDERDSLAAQLEITLTKADSEQLARSIAEEQYSDLEKEKIMKELEIKEMMARHKQELAEKDATIASLEEANRTLTSDVANLANEKEELNNKLKEEQEQITKLKEEEANIGNIKAQFEKQLLNERTLKTQAVNKLAEIMNRKGPVKRGADTDVRRKEKENRKLHMELKSEREKLTQMMIKYQKEINEMQAQIAEESQIRIELQMTLDSKDSDIEQLRSQLQSLHIGLDNSSIGSGPGDAEADDGFPVHITQSHTMESMSFTYKHSSTSVSIATKPSSSRMLLDSDSDSEEEPLSCSHSPTEVDSTESRLEGWLSLPVRNNTKKFGWVKKYVIVSSKKILFYDSEQDKEQSNPYMVLDIDKLFHVRPVTQTDVYRADAKEIPRIFQILYANEGESKKEQEFPVEPMGEKSNYICHKGHEFIPTLYHFPTNCEACMKPLWHMFKPPPALECRRCHIKCHKDHMDKKEEIIAPCKVYYDISTAKNLLLLANSTEEQQKWVSRLVKKIPKKPPAPDPFARSSPRTSMKVQPNQSIRRPSRQLPPNKP
;
A
#
# COMPACT_ATOMS: atom_id res chain seq x y z
N MET A 1 -28.53 -129.58 -6.72
CA MET A 1 -28.07 -128.76 -7.86
C MET A 1 -28.81 -127.43 -7.92
N GLN A 2 -30.10 -127.37 -8.24
CA GLN A 2 -30.88 -126.12 -8.31
C GLN A 2 -30.69 -125.17 -7.12
N GLN A 3 -30.75 -125.66 -5.87
CA GLN A 3 -30.54 -124.84 -4.67
C GLN A 3 -29.17 -124.12 -4.66
N LYS A 4 -28.08 -124.80 -5.05
CA LYS A 4 -26.73 -124.21 -5.16
C LYS A 4 -26.64 -123.20 -6.31
N ILE A 5 -27.47 -123.34 -7.36
CA ILE A 5 -27.57 -122.36 -8.45
C ILE A 5 -28.30 -121.10 -7.93
N GLN A 6 -29.40 -121.26 -7.19
CA GLN A 6 -30.09 -120.13 -6.56
C GLN A 6 -29.18 -119.38 -5.58
N GLU A 7 -28.48 -120.08 -4.68
CA GLU A 7 -27.50 -119.49 -3.75
C GLU A 7 -26.45 -118.65 -4.51
N LEU A 8 -25.89 -119.17 -5.61
CA LEU A 8 -24.93 -118.43 -6.44
C LEU A 8 -25.58 -117.25 -7.21
N GLN A 9 -26.86 -117.34 -7.56
CA GLN A 9 -27.59 -116.23 -8.17
C GLN A 9 -27.86 -115.11 -7.17
N ASP A 10 -28.24 -115.45 -5.93
CA ASP A 10 -28.51 -114.50 -4.84
C ASP A 10 -27.20 -113.84 -4.36
N GLU A 11 -26.12 -114.61 -4.21
CA GLU A 11 -24.76 -114.09 -3.95
C GLU A 11 -24.33 -113.08 -5.03
N ARG A 12 -24.60 -113.39 -6.31
CA ARG A 12 -24.27 -112.52 -7.46
C ARG A 12 -25.14 -111.26 -7.54
N ASP A 13 -26.43 -111.30 -7.18
CA ASP A 13 -27.25 -110.09 -7.07
C ASP A 13 -26.82 -109.22 -5.87
N SER A 14 -26.49 -109.84 -4.73
CA SER A 14 -25.96 -109.13 -3.56
C SER A 14 -24.64 -108.41 -3.86
N LEU A 15 -23.71 -109.07 -4.55
CA LEU A 15 -22.45 -108.46 -5.01
C LEU A 15 -22.67 -107.37 -6.06
N ALA A 16 -23.66 -107.51 -6.95
CA ALA A 16 -24.01 -106.46 -7.92
C ALA A 16 -24.56 -105.21 -7.22
N ALA A 17 -25.49 -105.37 -6.27
CA ALA A 17 -26.01 -104.27 -5.46
C ALA A 17 -24.92 -103.60 -4.59
N GLN A 18 -24.01 -104.39 -4.01
CA GLN A 18 -22.88 -103.86 -3.25
C GLN A 18 -21.90 -103.07 -4.14
N LEU A 19 -21.68 -103.51 -5.39
CA LEU A 19 -20.91 -102.78 -6.38
C LEU A 19 -21.59 -101.47 -6.79
N GLU A 20 -22.89 -101.46 -7.05
CA GLU A 20 -23.68 -100.26 -7.39
C GLU A 20 -23.66 -99.23 -6.24
N ILE A 21 -23.82 -99.68 -4.99
CA ILE A 21 -23.67 -98.82 -3.79
C ILE A 21 -22.25 -98.27 -3.66
N THR A 22 -21.22 -99.05 -4.05
CA THR A 22 -19.82 -98.61 -4.01
C THR A 22 -19.50 -97.60 -5.11
N LEU A 23 -20.02 -97.79 -6.32
CA LEU A 23 -19.89 -96.86 -7.45
C LEU A 23 -20.60 -95.53 -7.15
N THR A 24 -21.88 -95.56 -6.79
CA THR A 24 -22.65 -94.34 -6.44
C THR A 24 -22.04 -93.59 -5.26
N LYS A 25 -21.45 -94.29 -4.29
CA LYS A 25 -20.65 -93.65 -3.24
C LYS A 25 -19.39 -92.99 -3.81
N ALA A 26 -18.62 -93.68 -4.65
CA ALA A 26 -17.41 -93.14 -5.25
C ALA A 26 -17.69 -91.90 -6.11
N ASP A 27 -18.77 -91.91 -6.91
CA ASP A 27 -19.24 -90.77 -7.70
C ASP A 27 -19.60 -89.59 -6.79
N SER A 28 -20.32 -89.85 -5.68
CA SER A 28 -20.68 -88.81 -4.70
C SER A 28 -19.45 -88.20 -4.00
N GLU A 29 -18.41 -89.01 -3.74
CA GLU A 29 -17.16 -88.54 -3.15
C GLU A 29 -16.30 -87.76 -4.16
N GLN A 30 -16.27 -88.18 -5.43
CA GLN A 30 -15.62 -87.45 -6.51
C GLN A 30 -16.28 -86.08 -6.73
N LEU A 31 -17.61 -86.01 -6.71
CA LEU A 31 -18.35 -84.74 -6.77
C LEU A 31 -18.04 -83.85 -5.56
N ALA A 32 -18.04 -84.41 -4.34
CA ALA A 32 -17.71 -83.66 -3.12
C ALA A 32 -16.27 -83.12 -3.13
N ARG A 33 -15.30 -83.89 -3.64
CA ARG A 33 -13.91 -83.44 -3.84
C ARG A 33 -13.84 -82.31 -4.87
N SER A 34 -14.50 -82.46 -6.03
CA SER A 34 -14.51 -81.44 -7.08
C SER A 34 -15.09 -80.10 -6.59
N ILE A 35 -16.15 -80.13 -5.78
CA ILE A 35 -16.72 -78.93 -5.16
C ILE A 35 -15.74 -78.33 -4.14
N ALA A 36 -15.09 -79.15 -3.31
CA ALA A 36 -14.11 -78.67 -2.34
C ALA A 36 -12.86 -78.05 -3.01
N GLU A 37 -12.41 -78.61 -4.13
CA GLU A 37 -11.29 -78.10 -4.94
C GLU A 37 -11.65 -76.76 -5.62
N GLU A 38 -12.87 -76.62 -6.14
CA GLU A 38 -13.37 -75.35 -6.69
C GLU A 38 -13.49 -74.26 -5.61
N GLN A 39 -14.08 -74.58 -4.45
CA GLN A 39 -14.17 -73.65 -3.32
C GLN A 39 -12.80 -73.27 -2.77
N TYR A 40 -11.83 -74.19 -2.71
CA TYR A 40 -10.45 -73.87 -2.36
C TYR A 40 -9.82 -72.92 -3.39
N SER A 41 -10.03 -73.18 -4.68
CA SER A 41 -9.52 -72.34 -5.78
C SER A 41 -10.04 -70.90 -5.68
N ASP A 42 -11.32 -70.71 -5.37
CA ASP A 42 -11.90 -69.37 -5.20
C ASP A 42 -11.43 -68.65 -3.93
N LEU A 43 -11.28 -69.36 -2.82
CA LEU A 43 -10.71 -68.78 -1.58
C LEU A 43 -9.24 -68.37 -1.75
N GLU A 44 -8.44 -69.14 -2.50
CA GLU A 44 -7.05 -68.78 -2.81
C GLU A 44 -7.00 -67.53 -3.74
N LYS A 45 -7.91 -67.41 -4.71
CA LYS A 45 -8.07 -66.20 -5.54
C LYS A 45 -8.45 -64.98 -4.68
N GLU A 46 -9.44 -65.11 -3.79
CA GLU A 46 -9.85 -64.02 -2.90
C GLU A 46 -8.70 -63.58 -1.99
N LYS A 47 -8.00 -64.53 -1.36
CA LYS A 47 -6.80 -64.27 -0.56
C LYS A 47 -5.74 -63.51 -1.35
N ILE A 48 -5.44 -63.91 -2.58
CA ILE A 48 -4.46 -63.21 -3.44
C ILE A 48 -4.91 -61.78 -3.74
N MET A 49 -6.19 -61.56 -4.07
CA MET A 49 -6.74 -60.22 -4.29
C MET A 49 -6.65 -59.34 -3.04
N LYS A 50 -7.02 -59.89 -1.86
CA LYS A 50 -6.97 -59.18 -0.57
C LYS A 50 -5.53 -58.88 -0.13
N GLU A 51 -4.59 -59.79 -0.39
CA GLU A 51 -3.16 -59.53 -0.18
C GLU A 51 -2.65 -58.37 -1.06
N LEU A 52 -3.11 -58.27 -2.31
CA LEU A 52 -2.74 -57.17 -3.22
C LEU A 52 -3.38 -55.84 -2.79
N GLU A 53 -4.67 -55.82 -2.43
CA GLU A 53 -5.36 -54.65 -1.86
C GLU A 53 -4.61 -54.10 -0.62
N ILE A 54 -4.20 -54.99 0.28
CA ILE A 54 -3.45 -54.62 1.50
C ILE A 54 -2.05 -54.09 1.15
N LYS A 55 -1.34 -54.72 0.22
CA LYS A 55 -0.01 -54.25 -0.25
C LYS A 55 -0.10 -52.87 -0.90
N GLU A 56 -1.11 -52.62 -1.72
CA GLU A 56 -1.34 -51.32 -2.37
C GLU A 56 -1.73 -50.23 -1.34
N MET A 57 -2.62 -50.55 -0.40
CA MET A 57 -3.00 -49.63 0.68
C MET A 57 -1.82 -49.26 1.59
N MET A 58 -0.96 -50.22 1.94
CA MET A 58 0.28 -49.94 2.67
C MET A 58 1.27 -49.09 1.86
N ALA A 59 1.37 -49.32 0.55
CA ALA A 59 2.21 -48.49 -0.33
C ALA A 59 1.71 -47.04 -0.40
N ARG A 60 0.40 -46.84 -0.58
CA ARG A 60 -0.23 -45.50 -0.57
C ARG A 60 -0.04 -44.78 0.76
N HIS A 61 -0.30 -45.44 1.90
CA HIS A 61 -0.04 -44.84 3.22
C HIS A 61 1.44 -44.51 3.45
N LYS A 62 2.38 -45.33 2.95
CA LYS A 62 3.82 -45.05 3.04
C LYS A 62 4.22 -43.83 2.20
N GLN A 63 3.66 -43.69 0.99
CA GLN A 63 3.88 -42.51 0.15
C GLN A 63 3.30 -41.25 0.82
N GLU A 64 2.05 -41.30 1.28
CA GLU A 64 1.40 -40.20 2.00
C GLU A 64 2.19 -39.74 3.23
N LEU A 65 2.84 -40.65 3.95
CA LEU A 65 3.71 -40.30 5.08
C LEU A 65 4.96 -39.57 4.59
N ALA A 66 5.65 -40.07 3.56
CA ALA A 66 6.82 -39.40 2.99
C ALA A 66 6.51 -38.00 2.42
N GLU A 67 5.33 -37.82 1.81
CA GLU A 67 4.85 -36.51 1.33
C GLU A 67 4.56 -35.55 2.49
N LYS A 68 4.00 -36.04 3.60
CA LYS A 68 3.77 -35.26 4.82
C LYS A 68 5.09 -34.89 5.49
N ASP A 69 6.04 -35.82 5.59
CA ASP A 69 7.38 -35.58 6.16
C ASP A 69 8.18 -34.57 5.33
N ALA A 70 8.13 -34.65 4.00
CA ALA A 70 8.72 -33.65 3.11
C ALA A 70 8.08 -32.25 3.26
N THR A 71 6.75 -32.21 3.42
CA THR A 71 6.02 -30.97 3.69
C THR A 71 6.40 -30.37 5.05
N ILE A 72 6.56 -31.20 6.09
CA ILE A 72 7.02 -30.78 7.42
C ILE A 72 8.44 -30.21 7.33
N ALA A 73 9.37 -30.88 6.63
CA ALA A 73 10.74 -30.40 6.47
C ALA A 73 10.80 -29.03 5.78
N SER A 74 10.03 -28.82 4.71
CA SER A 74 9.94 -27.53 4.01
C SER A 74 9.33 -26.43 4.91
N LEU A 75 8.30 -26.75 5.71
CA LEU A 75 7.72 -25.82 6.67
C LEU A 75 8.68 -25.51 7.84
N GLU A 76 9.49 -26.47 8.30
CA GLU A 76 10.55 -26.21 9.28
C GLU A 76 11.63 -25.28 8.72
N GLU A 77 12.08 -25.50 7.49
CA GLU A 77 13.06 -24.63 6.82
C GLU A 77 12.52 -23.20 6.67
N ALA A 78 11.29 -23.04 6.18
CA ALA A 78 10.65 -21.73 6.08
C ALA A 78 10.52 -21.03 7.45
N ASN A 79 10.19 -21.76 8.52
CA ASN A 79 10.15 -21.19 9.88
C ASN A 79 11.54 -20.77 10.39
N ARG A 80 12.61 -21.51 10.05
CA ARG A 80 13.99 -21.14 10.41
C ARG A 80 14.42 -19.86 9.70
N THR A 81 14.13 -19.74 8.41
CA THR A 81 14.39 -18.52 7.62
C THR A 81 13.65 -17.32 8.18
N LEU A 82 12.33 -17.43 8.38
CA LEU A 82 11.52 -16.35 8.97
C LEU A 82 11.97 -15.95 10.38
N THR A 83 12.48 -16.90 11.18
CA THR A 83 13.08 -16.60 12.50
C THR A 83 14.37 -15.79 12.37
N SER A 84 15.20 -16.10 11.36
CA SER A 84 16.40 -15.31 11.05
C SER A 84 16.05 -13.92 10.53
N ASP A 85 15.05 -13.80 9.66
CA ASP A 85 14.61 -12.51 9.11
C ASP A 85 14.06 -11.58 10.20
N VAL A 86 13.27 -12.13 11.14
CA VAL A 86 12.78 -11.39 12.31
C VAL A 86 13.93 -10.93 13.23
N ALA A 87 14.98 -11.74 13.39
CA ALA A 87 16.17 -11.34 14.14
C ALA A 87 16.97 -10.23 13.43
N ASN A 88 17.13 -10.33 12.10
CA ASN A 88 17.80 -9.31 11.29
C ASN A 88 17.05 -7.97 11.34
N LEU A 89 15.73 -7.97 11.11
CA LEU A 89 14.87 -6.79 11.20
C LEU A 89 14.84 -6.17 12.61
N ALA A 90 15.00 -6.98 13.67
CA ALA A 90 15.13 -6.46 15.03
C ALA A 90 16.46 -5.70 15.22
N ASN A 91 17.57 -6.22 14.68
CA ASN A 91 18.88 -5.56 14.73
C ASN A 91 18.88 -4.26 13.90
N GLU A 92 18.37 -4.28 12.66
CA GLU A 92 18.24 -3.10 11.81
C GLU A 92 17.40 -2.00 12.47
N LYS A 93 16.31 -2.39 13.13
CA LYS A 93 15.47 -1.47 13.91
C LYS A 93 16.22 -0.87 15.10
N GLU A 94 17.06 -1.63 15.79
CA GLU A 94 17.89 -1.11 16.89
C GLU A 94 18.95 -0.12 16.36
N GLU A 95 19.62 -0.45 15.25
CA GLU A 95 20.55 0.48 14.58
C GLU A 95 19.87 1.79 14.15
N LEU A 96 18.71 1.72 13.51
CA LEU A 96 17.96 2.91 13.08
C LEU A 96 17.48 3.74 14.28
N ASN A 97 17.07 3.10 15.37
CA ASN A 97 16.68 3.77 16.59
C ASN A 97 17.89 4.45 17.30
N ASN A 98 19.08 3.84 17.23
CA ASN A 98 20.32 4.46 17.73
C ASN A 98 20.74 5.65 16.86
N LYS A 99 20.71 5.54 15.53
CA LYS A 99 20.98 6.66 14.58
C LYS A 99 20.01 7.82 14.80
N LEU A 100 18.70 7.54 14.92
CA LEU A 100 17.67 8.54 15.25
C LEU A 100 17.94 9.26 16.58
N LYS A 101 18.42 8.53 17.60
CA LYS A 101 18.78 9.11 18.90
C LYS A 101 20.01 10.01 18.79
N GLU A 102 21.02 9.62 18.02
CA GLU A 102 22.22 10.43 17.77
C GLU A 102 21.90 11.72 16.99
N GLU A 103 21.08 11.64 15.94
CA GLU A 103 20.57 12.83 15.23
C GLU A 103 19.74 13.72 16.16
N GLN A 104 18.88 13.14 17.00
CA GLN A 104 18.08 13.91 17.96
C GLN A 104 18.96 14.62 19.00
N GLU A 105 20.07 14.02 19.44
CA GLU A 105 21.05 14.64 20.34
C GLU A 105 21.83 15.77 19.65
N GLN A 106 22.23 15.59 18.39
CA GLN A 106 22.84 16.64 17.56
C GLN A 106 21.88 17.83 17.37
N ILE A 107 20.60 17.58 17.10
CA ILE A 107 19.57 18.61 16.98
C ILE A 107 19.38 19.39 18.29
N THR A 108 19.51 18.75 19.46
CA THR A 108 19.49 19.49 20.74
C THR A 108 20.74 20.35 20.93
N LYS A 109 21.94 19.84 20.61
CA LYS A 109 23.20 20.60 20.69
C LYS A 109 23.16 21.84 19.79
N LEU A 110 22.72 21.69 18.53
CA LEU A 110 22.58 22.81 17.59
C LEU A 110 21.57 23.87 18.06
N LYS A 111 20.50 23.48 18.77
CA LYS A 111 19.54 24.44 19.37
C LYS A 111 20.12 25.17 20.58
N GLU A 112 20.95 24.52 21.39
CA GLU A 112 21.69 25.16 22.49
C GLU A 112 22.73 26.15 21.95
N GLU A 113 23.43 25.78 20.87
CA GLU A 113 24.35 26.68 20.15
C GLU A 113 23.62 27.87 19.51
N GLU A 114 22.48 27.65 18.84
CA GLU A 114 21.63 28.72 18.28
C GLU A 114 21.17 29.70 19.37
N ALA A 115 20.70 29.19 20.52
CA ALA A 115 20.30 30.00 21.65
C ALA A 115 21.48 30.81 22.24
N ASN A 116 22.67 30.21 22.31
CA ASN A 116 23.89 30.89 22.75
C ASN A 116 24.31 32.01 21.77
N ILE A 117 24.27 31.75 20.46
CA ILE A 117 24.50 32.75 19.41
C ILE A 117 23.48 33.88 19.50
N GLY A 118 22.21 33.57 19.78
CA GLY A 118 21.15 34.55 20.03
C GLY A 118 21.45 35.46 21.22
N ASN A 119 21.91 34.89 22.34
CA ASN A 119 22.32 35.65 23.52
C ASN A 119 23.52 36.58 23.24
N ILE A 120 24.55 36.07 22.55
CA ILE A 120 25.74 36.83 22.15
C ILE A 120 25.35 37.98 21.20
N LYS A 121 24.48 37.72 20.23
CA LYS A 121 23.94 38.74 19.31
C LYS A 121 23.21 39.84 20.08
N ALA A 122 22.31 39.50 20.99
CA ALA A 122 21.58 40.48 21.80
C ALA A 122 22.52 41.32 22.69
N GLN A 123 23.59 40.73 23.21
CA GLN A 123 24.63 41.45 23.94
C GLN A 123 25.36 42.48 23.05
N PHE A 124 25.76 42.10 21.83
CA PHE A 124 26.39 43.01 20.88
C PHE A 124 25.44 44.10 20.37
N GLU A 125 24.16 43.80 20.12
CA GLU A 125 23.16 44.80 19.76
C GLU A 125 22.97 45.85 20.88
N LYS A 126 22.97 45.42 22.14
CA LYS A 126 22.95 46.32 23.31
C LYS A 126 24.21 47.18 23.41
N GLN A 127 25.39 46.63 23.14
CA GLN A 127 26.64 47.41 23.08
C GLN A 127 26.60 48.44 21.94
N LEU A 128 26.18 48.03 20.74
CA LEU A 128 26.04 48.90 19.57
C LEU A 128 25.06 50.05 19.82
N LEU A 129 23.95 49.80 20.50
CA LEU A 129 22.98 50.82 20.88
C LEU A 129 23.58 51.82 21.89
N ASN A 130 24.34 51.34 22.87
CA ASN A 130 25.04 52.19 23.84
C ASN A 130 26.09 53.09 23.15
N GLU A 131 26.94 52.51 22.30
CA GLU A 131 27.92 53.25 21.49
C GLU A 131 27.26 54.28 20.57
N ARG A 132 26.19 53.90 19.87
CA ARG A 132 25.41 54.84 19.03
C ARG A 132 24.87 56.00 19.88
N THR A 133 24.39 55.72 21.10
CA THR A 133 23.86 56.73 22.03
C THR A 133 24.95 57.68 22.52
N LEU A 134 26.09 57.18 22.99
CA LEU A 134 27.24 57.97 23.40
C LEU A 134 27.78 58.83 22.25
N LYS A 135 27.84 58.28 21.03
CA LYS A 135 28.29 58.98 19.83
C LYS A 135 27.32 60.10 19.43
N THR A 136 26.01 59.88 19.53
CA THR A 136 25.00 60.94 19.36
C THR A 136 25.12 62.03 20.42
N GLN A 137 25.34 61.69 21.70
CA GLN A 137 25.59 62.67 22.76
C GLN A 137 26.84 63.51 22.49
N ALA A 138 27.94 62.88 22.06
CA ALA A 138 29.17 63.57 21.70
C ALA A 138 29.00 64.51 20.49
N VAL A 139 28.31 64.07 19.43
CA VAL A 139 27.99 64.92 18.27
C VAL A 139 27.10 66.10 18.66
N ASN A 140 26.07 65.88 19.49
CA ASN A 140 25.23 66.96 19.99
C ASN A 140 26.02 67.95 20.85
N LYS A 141 26.97 67.48 21.66
CA LYS A 141 27.85 68.34 22.47
C LYS A 141 28.82 69.15 21.61
N LEU A 142 29.35 68.57 20.54
CA LEU A 142 30.18 69.27 19.56
C LEU A 142 29.36 70.32 18.78
N ALA A 143 28.11 70.02 18.41
CA ALA A 143 27.20 70.99 17.79
C ALA A 143 26.86 72.15 18.74
N GLU A 144 26.63 71.87 20.03
CA GLU A 144 26.45 72.90 21.06
C GLU A 144 27.68 73.82 21.17
N ILE A 145 28.89 73.24 21.14
CA ILE A 145 30.15 73.99 21.19
C ILE A 145 30.41 74.79 19.90
N MET A 146 30.15 74.22 18.72
CA MET A 146 30.30 74.92 17.43
C MET A 146 29.36 76.12 17.29
N ASN A 147 28.14 76.02 17.85
CA ASN A 147 27.19 77.13 17.86
C ASN A 147 27.56 78.24 18.87
N ARG A 148 28.44 77.98 19.84
CA ARG A 148 29.02 79.00 20.72
C ARG A 148 30.20 79.70 20.01
N LYS A 149 29.93 80.77 19.27
CA LYS A 149 30.98 81.65 18.70
C LYS A 149 31.87 82.24 19.80
N GLY A 150 33.06 81.68 19.98
CA GLY A 150 34.08 82.13 20.92
C GLY A 150 35.50 81.70 20.47
N PRO A 151 36.56 82.42 20.86
CA PRO A 151 37.90 82.24 20.28
C PRO A 151 38.61 80.97 20.78
N VAL A 152 39.11 80.16 19.85
CA VAL A 152 39.85 78.93 20.14
C VAL A 152 41.28 79.25 20.61
N LYS A 153 41.64 78.85 21.84
CA LYS A 153 43.03 78.83 22.32
C LYS A 153 43.68 77.47 22.06
N ARG A 154 44.98 77.49 21.73
CA ARG A 154 45.81 76.29 21.49
C ARG A 154 46.27 75.65 22.82
N GLY A 155 46.37 74.32 22.82
CA GLY A 155 47.02 73.50 23.85
C GLY A 155 46.81 72.00 23.57
N ALA A 156 47.67 71.06 23.97
CA ALA A 156 48.99 71.22 24.59
C ALA A 156 49.90 69.99 24.27
N ASP A 157 51.22 70.17 24.34
CA ASP A 157 52.26 69.16 24.03
C ASP A 157 52.12 67.83 24.82
N THR A 158 51.52 67.90 26.01
CA THR A 158 51.35 66.74 26.91
C THR A 158 50.45 65.65 26.33
N ASP A 159 49.52 65.98 25.45
CA ASP A 159 48.59 64.99 24.88
C ASP A 159 49.21 64.18 23.73
N VAL A 160 50.21 64.74 23.04
CA VAL A 160 51.01 64.02 22.04
C VAL A 160 51.71 62.83 22.69
N ARG A 161 52.39 63.06 23.83
CA ARG A 161 53.12 62.01 24.57
C ARG A 161 52.23 60.91 25.15
N ARG A 162 50.93 61.19 25.38
CA ARG A 162 49.93 60.17 25.71
C ARG A 162 49.61 59.33 24.48
N LYS A 163 49.28 59.99 23.37
CA LYS A 163 48.96 59.35 22.08
C LYS A 163 50.13 58.53 21.52
N GLU A 164 51.38 58.92 21.75
CA GLU A 164 52.56 58.11 21.39
C GLU A 164 52.64 56.79 22.16
N LYS A 165 52.34 56.78 23.48
CA LYS A 165 52.32 55.54 24.28
C LYS A 165 51.17 54.62 23.84
N GLU A 166 50.01 55.19 23.58
CA GLU A 166 48.82 54.48 23.10
C GLU A 166 49.05 53.91 21.68
N ASN A 167 49.64 54.70 20.78
CA ASN A 167 50.02 54.26 19.43
C ASN A 167 51.04 53.11 19.47
N ARG A 168 52.06 53.17 20.35
CA ARG A 168 53.00 52.05 20.55
C ARG A 168 52.30 50.78 21.07
N LYS A 169 51.34 50.90 21.98
CA LYS A 169 50.53 49.76 22.47
C LYS A 169 49.68 49.16 21.34
N LEU A 170 48.95 49.98 20.59
CA LEU A 170 48.17 49.57 19.43
C LEU A 170 49.05 48.93 18.34
N HIS A 171 50.29 49.39 18.16
CA HIS A 171 51.24 48.76 17.23
C HIS A 171 51.68 47.35 17.67
N MET A 172 51.85 47.11 18.98
CA MET A 172 52.14 45.78 19.51
C MET A 172 50.94 44.85 19.41
N GLU A 173 49.73 45.36 19.69
CA GLU A 173 48.47 44.61 19.55
C GLU A 173 48.19 44.27 18.08
N LEU A 174 48.38 45.22 17.15
CA LEU A 174 48.28 44.97 15.71
C LEU A 174 49.31 43.94 15.23
N LYS A 175 50.52 43.91 15.81
CA LYS A 175 51.53 42.90 15.49
C LYS A 175 51.08 41.52 15.97
N SER A 176 50.70 41.38 17.25
CA SER A 176 50.31 40.08 17.80
C SER A 176 49.05 39.52 17.15
N GLU A 177 48.08 40.36 16.77
CA GLU A 177 46.89 39.91 16.07
C GLU A 177 47.21 39.43 14.64
N ARG A 178 48.10 40.11 13.91
CA ARG A 178 48.63 39.62 12.62
C ARG A 178 49.34 38.28 12.77
N GLU A 179 50.10 38.11 13.86
CA GLU A 179 50.85 36.88 14.15
C GLU A 179 49.90 35.70 14.44
N LYS A 180 48.85 35.91 15.26
CA LYS A 180 47.76 34.93 15.46
C LYS A 180 47.03 34.58 14.16
N LEU A 181 46.61 35.57 13.38
CA LEU A 181 45.90 35.36 12.12
C LEU A 181 46.77 34.60 11.10
N THR A 182 48.08 34.83 11.11
CA THR A 182 49.04 34.07 10.29
C THR A 182 49.16 32.63 10.75
N GLN A 183 49.25 32.37 12.06
CA GLN A 183 49.24 31.01 12.61
C GLN A 183 47.93 30.26 12.31
N MET A 184 46.78 30.93 12.42
CA MET A 184 45.47 30.36 12.09
C MET A 184 45.33 30.06 10.59
N MET A 185 45.84 30.94 9.72
CA MET A 185 45.90 30.70 8.27
C MET A 185 46.76 29.47 7.94
N ILE A 186 47.92 29.32 8.57
CA ILE A 186 48.80 28.15 8.41
C ILE A 186 48.11 26.87 8.90
N LYS A 187 47.39 26.92 10.03
CA LYS A 187 46.61 25.78 10.55
C LYS A 187 45.54 25.34 9.56
N TYR A 188 44.68 26.25 9.10
CA TYR A 188 43.63 25.90 8.14
C TYR A 188 44.20 25.45 6.78
N GLN A 189 45.32 26.02 6.32
CA GLN A 189 45.97 25.53 5.09
C GLN A 189 46.51 24.11 5.26
N LYS A 190 47.04 23.75 6.44
CA LYS A 190 47.46 22.38 6.75
C LYS A 190 46.26 21.43 6.78
N GLU A 191 45.17 21.81 7.43
CA GLU A 191 43.93 21.00 7.52
C GLU A 191 43.29 20.79 6.13
N ILE A 192 43.30 21.80 5.26
CA ILE A 192 42.87 21.67 3.85
C ILE A 192 43.74 20.65 3.10
N ASN A 193 45.07 20.72 3.26
CA ASN A 193 45.99 19.78 2.61
C ASN A 193 45.82 18.34 3.13
N GLU A 194 45.50 18.17 4.42
CA GLU A 194 45.25 16.86 5.03
C GLU A 194 43.93 16.25 4.56
N MET A 195 42.85 17.03 4.46
CA MET A 195 41.59 16.59 3.84
C MET A 195 41.76 16.25 2.35
N GLN A 196 42.58 17.01 1.61
CA GLN A 196 42.89 16.71 0.21
C GLN A 196 43.65 15.38 0.05
N ALA A 197 44.52 15.03 1.00
CA ALA A 197 45.20 13.73 1.01
C ALA A 197 44.22 12.58 1.30
N GLN A 198 43.32 12.74 2.27
CA GLN A 198 42.27 11.75 2.60
C GLN A 198 41.33 11.50 1.41
N ILE A 199 40.88 12.55 0.73
CA ILE A 199 40.03 12.43 -0.48
C ILE A 199 40.76 11.66 -1.60
N ALA A 200 42.09 11.83 -1.74
CA ALA A 200 42.88 11.08 -2.71
C ALA A 200 43.03 9.60 -2.32
N GLU A 201 43.17 9.29 -1.03
CA GLU A 201 43.23 7.92 -0.49
C GLU A 201 41.89 7.19 -0.66
N GLU A 202 40.76 7.80 -0.28
CA GLU A 202 39.42 7.25 -0.52
C GLU A 202 39.12 7.04 -2.01
N SER A 203 39.55 7.98 -2.87
CA SER A 203 39.44 7.86 -4.33
C SER A 203 40.22 6.65 -4.87
N GLN A 204 41.42 6.39 -4.34
CA GLN A 204 42.23 5.23 -4.72
C GLN A 204 41.59 3.91 -4.25
N ILE A 205 41.09 3.86 -3.01
CA ILE A 205 40.37 2.69 -2.47
C ILE A 205 39.10 2.40 -3.28
N ARG A 206 38.35 3.44 -3.69
CA ARG A 206 37.17 3.29 -4.56
C ARG A 206 37.52 2.65 -5.91
N ILE A 207 38.68 2.98 -6.50
CA ILE A 207 39.13 2.38 -7.77
C ILE A 207 39.49 0.90 -7.57
N GLU A 208 40.19 0.55 -6.50
CA GLU A 208 40.56 -0.83 -6.17
C GLU A 208 39.33 -1.71 -5.87
N LEU A 209 38.35 -1.18 -5.15
CA LEU A 209 37.06 -1.84 -4.94
C LEU A 209 36.26 -2.02 -6.23
N GLN A 210 36.26 -1.03 -7.15
CA GLN A 210 35.63 -1.17 -8.45
C GLN A 210 36.28 -2.28 -9.28
N MET A 211 37.61 -2.32 -9.38
CA MET A 211 38.34 -3.39 -10.07
C MET A 211 38.07 -4.77 -9.44
N THR A 212 37.85 -4.82 -8.13
CA THR A 212 37.48 -6.06 -7.42
C THR A 212 36.06 -6.50 -7.77
N LEU A 213 35.10 -5.57 -7.86
CA LEU A 213 33.72 -5.85 -8.31
C LEU A 213 33.69 -6.33 -9.76
N ASP A 214 34.35 -5.61 -10.67
CA ASP A 214 34.43 -5.95 -12.10
C ASP A 214 34.99 -7.39 -12.30
N SER A 215 35.99 -7.78 -11.49
CA SER A 215 36.51 -9.15 -11.49
C SER A 215 35.51 -10.18 -10.95
N LYS A 216 34.66 -9.83 -9.98
CA LYS A 216 33.66 -10.75 -9.42
C LYS A 216 32.44 -10.91 -10.31
N ASP A 217 32.02 -9.86 -11.01
CA ASP A 217 30.99 -9.97 -12.04
C ASP A 217 31.47 -10.86 -13.20
N SER A 218 32.74 -10.78 -13.59
CA SER A 218 33.36 -11.70 -14.56
C SER A 218 33.36 -13.17 -14.09
N ASP A 219 33.70 -13.44 -12.82
CA ASP A 219 33.58 -14.79 -12.23
C ASP A 219 32.12 -15.30 -12.29
N ILE A 220 31.15 -14.43 -11.98
CA ILE A 220 29.72 -14.75 -12.00
C ILE A 220 29.23 -15.05 -13.42
N GLU A 221 29.65 -14.29 -14.44
CA GLU A 221 29.34 -14.59 -15.84
C GLU A 221 29.96 -15.91 -16.30
N GLN A 222 31.20 -16.21 -15.88
CA GLN A 222 31.84 -17.49 -16.19
C GLN A 222 31.07 -18.67 -15.56
N LEU A 223 30.63 -18.55 -14.30
CA LEU A 223 29.84 -19.57 -13.62
C LEU A 223 28.44 -19.73 -14.24
N ARG A 224 27.77 -18.63 -14.62
CA ARG A 224 26.49 -18.68 -15.36
C ARG A 224 26.64 -19.40 -16.69
N SER A 225 27.71 -19.14 -17.44
CA SER A 225 28.03 -19.81 -18.70
C SER A 225 28.31 -21.32 -18.51
N GLN A 226 29.02 -21.69 -17.43
CA GLN A 226 29.22 -23.10 -17.08
C GLN A 226 27.90 -23.80 -16.74
N LEU A 227 27.03 -23.19 -15.92
CA LEU A 227 25.70 -23.73 -15.60
C LEU A 227 24.83 -23.88 -16.85
N GLN A 228 24.85 -22.91 -17.76
CA GLN A 228 24.13 -22.99 -19.03
C GLN A 228 24.64 -24.14 -19.92
N SER A 229 25.96 -24.37 -19.97
CA SER A 229 26.52 -25.49 -20.75
C SER A 229 26.19 -26.86 -20.14
N LEU A 230 26.13 -26.97 -18.81
CA LEU A 230 25.67 -28.18 -18.11
C LEU A 230 24.18 -28.46 -18.33
N HIS A 231 23.34 -27.41 -18.37
CA HIS A 231 21.91 -27.55 -18.63
C HIS A 231 21.64 -28.08 -20.05
N ILE A 232 22.27 -27.48 -21.06
CA ILE A 232 22.19 -27.92 -22.47
C ILE A 232 22.71 -29.36 -22.64
N GLY A 233 23.70 -29.79 -21.83
CA GLY A 233 24.20 -31.16 -21.83
C GLY A 233 23.21 -32.21 -21.28
N LEU A 234 22.16 -31.80 -20.57
CA LEU A 234 21.21 -32.71 -19.90
C LEU A 234 19.97 -33.02 -20.76
N ASP A 235 19.50 -32.05 -21.55
CA ASP A 235 18.29 -32.18 -22.39
C ASP A 235 18.47 -33.15 -23.58
N ASN A 236 19.70 -33.60 -23.82
CA ASN A 236 20.06 -34.42 -24.98
C ASN A 236 19.75 -35.92 -24.82
N SER A 237 18.87 -36.32 -23.88
CA SER A 237 18.57 -37.72 -23.54
C SER A 237 17.15 -37.98 -22.99
N SER A 238 16.10 -37.68 -23.77
CA SER A 238 14.79 -38.35 -23.61
C SER A 238 13.99 -38.43 -24.92
N ILE A 239 12.94 -39.25 -24.92
CA ILE A 239 12.16 -39.68 -26.09
C ILE A 239 10.67 -39.80 -25.76
N GLY A 240 9.79 -39.35 -26.66
CA GLY A 240 8.35 -39.61 -26.58
C GLY A 240 7.48 -38.57 -27.31
N SER A 241 6.68 -39.00 -28.28
CA SER A 241 5.80 -38.13 -29.08
C SER A 241 4.32 -38.33 -28.72
N GLY A 242 3.53 -37.25 -28.65
CA GLY A 242 2.07 -37.33 -28.51
C GLY A 242 1.41 -35.93 -28.49
N PRO A 243 0.49 -35.59 -29.41
CA PRO A 243 -0.17 -34.27 -29.46
C PRO A 243 -1.58 -34.27 -28.85
N GLY A 244 -1.99 -33.15 -28.25
CA GLY A 244 -3.37 -32.90 -27.82
C GLY A 244 -3.54 -31.69 -26.88
N ASP A 245 -4.10 -30.61 -27.42
CA ASP A 245 -4.64 -29.38 -26.80
C ASP A 245 -4.70 -29.25 -25.26
N ALA A 246 -4.11 -28.17 -24.69
CA ALA A 246 -4.87 -26.95 -24.32
C ALA A 246 -4.07 -25.90 -23.50
N GLU A 247 -4.32 -24.62 -23.80
CA GLU A 247 -4.10 -23.38 -23.02
C GLU A 247 -2.71 -22.95 -22.45
N ALA A 248 -2.40 -21.66 -22.68
CA ALA A 248 -1.69 -20.68 -21.84
C ALA A 248 -0.33 -21.00 -21.16
N ASP A 249 0.70 -20.23 -21.51
CA ASP A 249 1.16 -19.10 -20.66
C ASP A 249 1.85 -18.01 -21.52
N ASP A 250 1.86 -16.74 -21.06
CA ASP A 250 2.39 -15.56 -21.77
C ASP A 250 3.76 -15.10 -21.19
N GLY A 251 4.72 -16.03 -21.21
CA GLY A 251 6.04 -15.89 -20.58
C GLY A 251 7.01 -14.95 -21.32
N PHE A 252 6.80 -13.63 -21.24
CA PHE A 252 7.74 -12.64 -21.78
C PHE A 252 9.11 -12.68 -21.06
N PRO A 253 10.24 -12.90 -21.78
CA PRO A 253 11.57 -12.87 -21.18
C PRO A 253 12.01 -11.43 -20.88
N VAL A 254 12.33 -11.15 -19.62
CA VAL A 254 12.77 -9.81 -19.18
C VAL A 254 14.23 -9.56 -19.58
N HIS A 255 14.42 -8.89 -20.72
CA HIS A 255 15.72 -8.31 -21.08
C HIS A 255 16.06 -7.13 -20.16
N ILE A 256 16.93 -7.35 -19.18
CA ILE A 256 17.52 -6.27 -18.36
C ILE A 256 18.63 -5.59 -19.19
N THR A 257 18.27 -4.56 -19.94
CA THR A 257 19.26 -3.65 -20.54
C THR A 257 19.74 -2.65 -19.48
N GLN A 258 20.91 -2.91 -18.90
CA GLN A 258 21.52 -2.05 -17.88
C GLN A 258 22.03 -0.74 -18.53
N SER A 259 21.29 0.35 -18.36
CA SER A 259 21.60 1.64 -18.99
C SER A 259 22.67 2.42 -18.22
N HIS A 260 23.88 2.52 -18.78
CA HIS A 260 24.93 3.39 -18.24
C HIS A 260 24.51 4.87 -18.30
N THR A 261 24.39 5.51 -17.13
CA THR A 261 24.28 6.97 -17.00
C THR A 261 25.51 7.50 -16.24
N MET A 262 26.53 7.94 -16.98
CA MET A 262 27.68 8.63 -16.41
C MET A 262 27.33 10.10 -16.16
N GLU A 263 27.23 10.53 -14.90
CA GLU A 263 27.10 11.94 -14.55
C GLU A 263 28.46 12.66 -14.64
N SER A 264 28.67 13.40 -15.72
CA SER A 264 29.84 14.27 -15.91
C SER A 264 29.50 15.72 -15.55
N MET A 265 29.77 16.14 -14.32
CA MET A 265 29.66 17.55 -13.92
C MET A 265 30.65 18.42 -14.71
N SER A 266 30.17 19.50 -15.32
CA SER A 266 31.04 20.59 -15.80
C SER A 266 30.37 21.96 -15.65
N PHE A 267 31.04 22.87 -14.94
CA PHE A 267 30.61 24.25 -14.80
C PHE A 267 31.20 25.11 -15.92
N THR A 268 30.36 25.92 -16.58
CA THR A 268 30.83 27.15 -17.24
C THR A 268 29.91 28.32 -16.89
N TYR A 269 30.50 29.50 -16.67
CA TYR A 269 29.86 30.66 -16.09
C TYR A 269 30.06 31.88 -16.98
N LYS A 270 28.99 32.57 -17.39
CA LYS A 270 29.06 33.97 -17.88
C LYS A 270 27.72 34.71 -17.94
N HIS A 271 27.48 35.50 -16.90
CA HIS A 271 27.04 36.90 -16.94
C HIS A 271 25.90 37.36 -17.88
N SER A 272 24.82 37.81 -17.21
CA SER A 272 24.23 39.17 -17.35
C SER A 272 23.33 39.44 -18.58
N SER A 273 22.39 40.41 -18.58
CA SER A 273 22.04 41.50 -17.65
C SER A 273 20.51 41.76 -17.64
N THR A 274 20.01 42.55 -16.67
CA THR A 274 18.91 43.56 -16.77
C THR A 274 17.60 43.27 -17.55
N SER A 275 16.40 43.70 -17.14
CA SER A 275 16.01 44.64 -16.06
C SER A 275 14.51 44.55 -15.74
N VAL A 276 14.11 45.10 -14.59
CA VAL A 276 12.72 45.30 -14.16
C VAL A 276 11.95 46.28 -15.06
N SER A 277 10.65 46.06 -15.28
CA SER A 277 9.65 47.14 -15.41
C SER A 277 8.24 46.64 -15.03
N ILE A 278 7.49 47.49 -14.32
CA ILE A 278 6.15 47.21 -13.80
C ILE A 278 5.13 48.04 -14.60
N ALA A 279 4.01 47.45 -15.01
CA ALA A 279 2.84 48.21 -15.45
C ALA A 279 1.54 47.44 -15.19
N THR A 280 0.80 47.83 -14.15
CA THR A 280 -0.62 47.50 -14.01
C THR A 280 -1.48 48.51 -14.78
N LYS A 281 -2.58 48.07 -15.41
CA LYS A 281 -3.93 48.62 -15.17
C LYS A 281 -5.03 47.92 -16.01
N PRO A 282 -6.32 48.01 -15.60
CA PRO A 282 -7.44 47.35 -16.26
C PRO A 282 -8.43 48.32 -16.96
N SER A 283 -9.27 47.77 -17.83
CA SER A 283 -10.67 48.18 -18.08
C SER A 283 -11.38 47.01 -18.80
N SER A 284 -12.64 46.62 -18.52
CA SER A 284 -13.88 47.32 -18.14
C SER A 284 -14.76 47.66 -19.36
N SER A 285 -16.05 47.37 -19.20
CA SER A 285 -17.20 47.76 -20.04
C SER A 285 -17.40 47.07 -21.41
N ARG A 286 -18.64 46.96 -21.94
CA ARG A 286 -19.99 46.75 -21.35
C ARG A 286 -21.02 46.59 -22.49
N MET A 287 -22.24 46.13 -22.17
CA MET A 287 -23.50 46.22 -22.98
C MET A 287 -23.55 45.36 -24.26
N LEU A 288 -24.69 45.05 -24.91
CA LEU A 288 -26.15 44.86 -24.59
C LEU A 288 -26.74 44.10 -25.84
N LEU A 289 -28.04 43.76 -26.03
CA LEU A 289 -29.33 44.02 -25.36
C LEU A 289 -30.27 42.78 -25.59
N ASP A 290 -31.58 43.02 -25.73
CA ASP A 290 -32.69 42.27 -26.32
C ASP A 290 -33.11 40.88 -25.75
N SER A 291 -34.39 40.53 -25.54
CA SER A 291 -35.70 41.24 -25.35
C SER A 291 -36.80 40.15 -25.24
N ASP A 292 -38.03 40.29 -24.73
CA ASP A 292 -38.81 41.38 -24.07
C ASP A 292 -39.96 40.75 -23.22
N SER A 293 -40.56 41.55 -22.31
CA SER A 293 -41.96 41.55 -21.78
C SER A 293 -42.68 40.26 -21.30
N ASP A 294 -43.70 40.28 -20.42
CA ASP A 294 -44.37 41.34 -19.62
C ASP A 294 -44.78 40.73 -18.24
N SER A 295 -44.74 41.42 -17.07
CA SER A 295 -45.47 42.63 -16.59
C SER A 295 -46.91 42.32 -16.14
N GLU A 296 -47.47 42.79 -15.00
CA GLU A 296 -46.97 43.66 -13.91
C GLU A 296 -46.65 42.83 -12.63
N GLU A 297 -46.91 43.12 -11.33
CA GLU A 297 -47.61 44.16 -10.52
C GLU A 297 -46.97 44.24 -9.09
N GLU A 298 -47.32 45.21 -8.25
CA GLU A 298 -46.75 45.49 -6.90
C GLU A 298 -47.84 46.14 -5.98
N PRO A 299 -47.74 46.10 -4.63
CA PRO A 299 -47.36 47.36 -3.93
C PRO A 299 -46.66 47.23 -2.53
N LEU A 300 -45.38 47.61 -2.49
CA LEU A 300 -44.74 48.60 -1.62
C LEU A 300 -45.21 48.81 -0.16
N SER A 301 -44.30 48.59 0.81
CA SER A 301 -43.86 49.57 1.85
C SER A 301 -43.07 48.90 3.00
N CYS A 302 -42.26 49.60 3.81
CA CYS A 302 -41.23 50.62 3.50
C CYS A 302 -40.20 50.66 4.65
N SER A 303 -38.90 50.84 4.34
CA SER A 303 -37.79 51.28 5.22
C SER A 303 -37.64 50.74 6.67
N HIS A 304 -36.49 50.12 7.00
CA HIS A 304 -35.47 50.72 7.90
C HIS A 304 -34.27 49.79 8.18
N SER A 305 -33.06 50.24 7.77
CA SER A 305 -31.69 49.88 8.25
C SER A 305 -31.24 48.40 8.39
N PRO A 306 -30.00 48.05 7.98
CA PRO A 306 -29.49 46.68 8.08
C PRO A 306 -29.09 46.30 9.51
N THR A 307 -29.42 45.06 9.90
CA THR A 307 -28.78 44.36 11.03
C THR A 307 -28.14 43.09 10.50
N GLU A 308 -26.85 42.87 10.79
CA GLU A 308 -26.15 41.66 10.36
C GLU A 308 -26.62 40.43 11.15
N VAL A 309 -27.35 39.51 10.50
CA VAL A 309 -27.43 38.11 10.93
C VAL A 309 -27.73 37.17 9.76
N ASP A 310 -27.09 36.00 9.81
CA ASP A 310 -27.34 34.78 9.05
C ASP A 310 -27.34 34.83 7.50
N SER A 311 -26.15 34.62 6.93
CA SER A 311 -25.98 33.95 5.62
C SER A 311 -25.46 32.51 5.76
N THR A 312 -25.44 32.00 6.99
CA THR A 312 -24.75 30.78 7.44
C THR A 312 -25.57 29.50 7.29
N GLU A 313 -26.91 29.54 7.40
CA GLU A 313 -27.83 28.40 7.17
C GLU A 313 -27.71 27.73 5.77
N SER A 314 -27.00 28.39 4.84
CA SER A 314 -26.62 27.88 3.52
C SER A 314 -25.66 26.69 3.58
N ARG A 315 -24.77 26.62 4.59
CA ARG A 315 -23.70 25.63 4.68
C ARG A 315 -24.08 24.52 5.67
N LEU A 316 -23.96 23.27 5.23
CA LEU A 316 -24.18 22.12 6.11
C LEU A 316 -22.85 21.79 6.81
N GLU A 317 -22.66 22.34 8.01
CA GLU A 317 -21.55 22.01 8.91
C GLU A 317 -22.02 21.76 10.34
N GLY A 318 -21.25 20.97 11.11
CA GLY A 318 -21.59 20.62 12.50
C GLY A 318 -20.75 19.47 13.08
N TRP A 319 -20.97 19.16 14.36
CA TRP A 319 -20.25 18.10 15.08
C TRP A 319 -20.94 16.74 14.94
N LEU A 320 -20.31 15.79 14.25
CA LEU A 320 -20.76 14.40 14.13
C LEU A 320 -19.77 13.45 14.79
N SER A 321 -20.23 12.28 15.24
CA SER A 321 -19.38 11.31 15.92
C SER A 321 -19.16 10.06 15.08
N LEU A 322 -17.90 9.62 14.96
CA LEU A 322 -17.47 8.43 14.22
C LEU A 322 -17.11 7.29 15.19
N PRO A 323 -17.31 6.02 14.82
CA PRO A 323 -16.95 4.88 15.66
C PRO A 323 -15.43 4.66 15.70
N VAL A 324 -14.87 4.44 16.88
CA VAL A 324 -13.46 4.08 17.09
C VAL A 324 -13.19 2.67 16.54
N ARG A 325 -12.19 2.52 15.67
CA ARG A 325 -11.81 1.22 15.06
C ARG A 325 -10.80 0.42 15.88
N ASN A 326 -10.03 1.06 16.77
CA ASN A 326 -8.80 0.49 17.35
C ASN A 326 -8.95 -0.01 18.82
N ASN A 327 -10.14 -0.42 19.27
CA ASN A 327 -10.26 -1.01 20.62
C ASN A 327 -11.40 -2.04 20.75
N THR A 328 -11.03 -3.33 20.83
CA THR A 328 -11.97 -4.47 20.83
C THR A 328 -12.80 -4.61 22.13
N LYS A 329 -12.51 -3.83 23.18
CA LYS A 329 -13.17 -3.95 24.49
C LYS A 329 -14.06 -2.76 24.88
N LYS A 330 -14.18 -1.72 24.05
CA LYS A 330 -15.07 -0.58 24.34
C LYS A 330 -15.55 0.12 23.06
N PHE A 331 -16.86 0.05 22.79
CA PHE A 331 -17.47 0.89 21.76
C PHE A 331 -17.39 2.35 22.20
N GLY A 332 -16.84 3.19 21.33
CA GLY A 332 -16.62 4.61 21.59
C GLY A 332 -16.90 5.43 20.34
N TRP A 333 -17.52 6.58 20.55
CA TRP A 333 -17.80 7.59 19.53
C TRP A 333 -16.82 8.75 19.69
N VAL A 334 -16.07 9.10 18.64
CA VAL A 334 -15.19 10.27 18.61
C VAL A 334 -15.84 11.36 17.79
N LYS A 335 -16.06 12.53 18.40
CA LYS A 335 -16.56 13.72 17.70
C LYS A 335 -15.50 14.22 16.71
N LYS A 336 -15.95 14.59 15.51
CA LYS A 336 -15.21 15.29 14.46
C LYS A 336 -16.06 16.44 13.96
N TYR A 337 -15.44 17.55 13.57
CA TYR A 337 -16.17 18.65 12.94
C TYR A 337 -16.31 18.36 11.45
N VAL A 338 -17.53 18.41 10.92
CA VAL A 338 -17.83 18.00 9.54
C VAL A 338 -18.36 19.18 8.75
N ILE A 339 -17.80 19.42 7.55
CA ILE A 339 -18.19 20.50 6.64
C ILE A 339 -18.51 19.92 5.26
N VAL A 340 -19.70 20.20 4.75
CA VAL A 340 -20.09 19.84 3.38
C VAL A 340 -19.89 21.03 2.45
N SER A 341 -18.96 20.85 1.51
CA SER A 341 -18.70 21.77 0.39
C SER A 341 -19.61 21.43 -0.80
N SER A 342 -19.40 22.08 -1.95
CA SER A 342 -20.14 21.80 -3.19
C SER A 342 -19.80 20.45 -3.82
N LYS A 343 -18.58 19.93 -3.60
CA LYS A 343 -18.06 18.67 -4.19
C LYS A 343 -17.45 17.68 -3.19
N LYS A 344 -17.17 18.09 -1.96
CA LYS A 344 -16.44 17.30 -0.95
C LYS A 344 -17.11 17.41 0.42
N ILE A 345 -17.03 16.36 1.23
CA ILE A 345 -17.31 16.37 2.68
C ILE A 345 -15.95 16.31 3.39
N LEU A 346 -15.71 17.24 4.31
CA LEU A 346 -14.45 17.44 5.02
C LEU A 346 -14.65 17.11 6.49
N PHE A 347 -13.79 16.27 7.07
CA PHE A 347 -13.83 15.89 8.48
C PHE A 347 -12.55 16.40 9.17
N TYR A 348 -12.70 17.12 10.27
CA TYR A 348 -11.62 17.73 11.04
C TYR A 348 -11.60 17.21 12.48
N ASP A 349 -10.41 17.12 13.05
CA ASP A 349 -10.17 16.63 14.42
C ASP A 349 -10.37 17.73 15.46
N SER A 350 -9.96 18.96 15.14
CA SER A 350 -10.13 20.15 15.96
C SER A 350 -10.63 21.35 15.15
N GLU A 351 -11.03 22.42 15.85
CA GLU A 351 -11.34 23.70 15.18
C GLU A 351 -10.07 24.40 14.66
N GLN A 352 -8.90 24.10 15.22
CA GLN A 352 -7.60 24.57 14.69
C GLN A 352 -7.26 23.91 13.35
N ASP A 353 -7.59 22.62 13.17
CA ASP A 353 -7.47 21.93 11.88
C ASP A 353 -8.41 22.52 10.82
N LYS A 354 -9.61 22.99 11.24
CA LYS A 354 -10.55 23.71 10.38
C LYS A 354 -9.96 25.05 9.91
N GLU A 355 -9.39 25.83 10.82
CA GLU A 355 -8.72 27.10 10.48
C GLU A 355 -7.53 26.90 9.54
N GLN A 356 -6.69 25.90 9.80
CA GLN A 356 -5.54 25.55 8.98
C GLN A 356 -5.89 24.79 7.68
N SER A 357 -7.19 24.51 7.43
CA SER A 357 -7.67 23.73 6.29
C SER A 357 -7.01 22.35 6.15
N ASN A 358 -6.75 21.68 7.28
CA ASN A 358 -6.09 20.38 7.43
C ASN A 358 -7.11 19.26 7.78
N PRO A 359 -7.91 18.74 6.82
CA PRO A 359 -8.88 17.68 7.12
C PRO A 359 -8.17 16.34 7.43
N TYR A 360 -8.70 15.61 8.41
CA TYR A 360 -8.32 14.23 8.74
C TYR A 360 -8.79 13.25 7.65
N MET A 361 -10.00 13.46 7.13
CA MET A 361 -10.62 12.65 6.08
C MET A 361 -11.43 13.55 5.14
N VAL A 362 -11.39 13.23 3.84
CA VAL A 362 -12.18 13.87 2.79
C VAL A 362 -12.97 12.81 2.04
N LEU A 363 -14.27 13.05 1.81
CA LEU A 363 -15.11 12.21 0.97
C LEU A 363 -15.62 12.99 -0.26
N ASP A 364 -15.67 12.34 -1.41
CA ASP A 364 -16.15 12.93 -2.67
C ASP A 364 -17.67 12.78 -2.82
N ILE A 365 -18.38 13.90 -3.00
CA ILE A 365 -19.86 13.92 -3.11
C ILE A 365 -20.31 13.18 -4.38
N ASP A 366 -19.54 13.31 -5.47
CA ASP A 366 -19.78 12.62 -6.74
C ASP A 366 -19.51 11.10 -6.69
N LYS A 367 -18.94 10.60 -5.57
CA LYS A 367 -18.63 9.19 -5.31
C LYS A 367 -19.51 8.58 -4.20
N LEU A 368 -20.50 9.31 -3.69
CA LEU A 368 -21.49 8.79 -2.72
C LEU A 368 -22.56 7.96 -3.44
N PHE A 369 -22.83 6.75 -2.97
CA PHE A 369 -23.88 5.88 -3.50
C PHE A 369 -25.23 6.14 -2.83
N HIS A 370 -25.27 6.21 -1.50
CA HIS A 370 -26.48 6.57 -0.75
C HIS A 370 -26.16 7.11 0.65
N VAL A 371 -27.12 7.84 1.22
CA VAL A 371 -27.15 8.26 2.63
C VAL A 371 -28.53 7.91 3.19
N ARG A 372 -28.59 7.21 4.33
CA ARG A 372 -29.86 6.77 4.94
C ARG A 372 -29.80 6.66 6.47
N PRO A 373 -30.95 6.72 7.17
CA PRO A 373 -31.04 6.26 8.55
C PRO A 373 -30.65 4.79 8.68
N VAL A 374 -30.06 4.42 9.82
CA VAL A 374 -29.80 3.01 10.16
C VAL A 374 -30.97 2.39 10.91
N THR A 375 -31.00 1.07 10.91
CA THR A 375 -31.97 0.21 11.59
C THR A 375 -31.25 -0.73 12.56
N GLN A 376 -31.98 -1.44 13.42
CA GLN A 376 -31.40 -2.35 14.41
C GLN A 376 -30.51 -3.46 13.79
N THR A 377 -30.80 -3.88 12.55
CA THR A 377 -30.01 -4.86 11.79
C THR A 377 -28.68 -4.30 11.26
N ASP A 378 -28.60 -2.99 11.04
CA ASP A 378 -27.37 -2.34 10.57
C ASP A 378 -26.34 -2.14 11.70
N VAL A 379 -26.81 -2.04 12.95
CA VAL A 379 -26.00 -1.66 14.13
C VAL A 379 -26.31 -2.54 15.35
N TYR A 380 -26.13 -3.85 15.21
CA TYR A 380 -26.48 -4.87 16.24
C TYR A 380 -25.80 -4.73 17.63
N ARG A 381 -24.85 -3.79 17.79
CA ARG A 381 -24.17 -3.49 19.06
C ARG A 381 -24.40 -2.06 19.58
N ALA A 382 -25.20 -1.25 18.91
CA ALA A 382 -25.51 0.11 19.34
C ALA A 382 -26.70 0.11 20.31
N ASP A 383 -26.66 0.99 21.32
CA ASP A 383 -27.77 1.18 22.25
C ASP A 383 -29.03 1.67 21.51
N ALA A 384 -30.20 1.13 21.87
CA ALA A 384 -31.48 1.47 21.22
C ALA A 384 -31.85 2.97 21.28
N LYS A 385 -31.24 3.75 22.19
CA LYS A 385 -31.37 5.21 22.29
C LYS A 385 -30.46 6.01 21.34
N GLU A 386 -29.50 5.34 20.71
CA GLU A 386 -28.58 5.94 19.74
C GLU A 386 -29.00 5.67 18.29
N ILE A 387 -29.59 4.49 18.01
CA ILE A 387 -30.01 4.07 16.66
C ILE A 387 -30.81 5.16 15.91
N PRO A 388 -31.81 5.86 16.49
CA PRO A 388 -32.55 6.92 15.79
C PRO A 388 -31.70 8.15 15.38
N ARG A 389 -30.52 8.31 15.99
CA ARG A 389 -29.59 9.42 15.77
C ARG A 389 -28.39 9.04 14.89
N ILE A 390 -28.27 7.76 14.51
CA ILE A 390 -27.22 7.26 13.63
C ILE A 390 -27.71 7.28 12.18
N PHE A 391 -26.82 7.56 11.24
CA PHE A 391 -27.04 7.39 9.80
C PHE A 391 -25.82 6.76 9.11
N GLN A 392 -26.07 6.14 7.96
CA GLN A 392 -25.08 5.50 7.11
C GLN A 392 -24.80 6.36 5.88
N ILE A 393 -23.53 6.47 5.51
CA ILE A 393 -23.06 6.89 4.19
C ILE A 393 -22.37 5.69 3.52
N LEU A 394 -22.80 5.33 2.30
CA LEU A 394 -22.11 4.38 1.43
C LEU A 394 -21.48 5.13 0.26
N TYR A 395 -20.20 4.88 -0.05
CA TYR A 395 -19.42 5.64 -1.03
C TYR A 395 -18.31 4.76 -1.64
N ALA A 396 -17.81 5.15 -2.82
CA ALA A 396 -16.72 4.43 -3.47
C ALA A 396 -15.41 4.55 -2.68
N ASN A 397 -14.61 3.47 -2.67
CA ASN A 397 -13.34 3.36 -1.96
C ASN A 397 -12.34 4.45 -2.39
N GLU A 398 -12.24 4.70 -3.69
CA GLU A 398 -11.47 5.80 -4.33
C GLU A 398 -11.93 7.20 -3.90
N GLY A 399 -13.18 7.33 -3.45
CA GLY A 399 -13.79 8.59 -3.05
C GLY A 399 -13.46 9.01 -1.62
N GLU A 400 -12.51 8.34 -0.97
CA GLU A 400 -12.00 8.67 0.36
C GLU A 400 -10.49 8.93 0.30
N SER A 401 -10.08 10.13 0.68
CA SER A 401 -8.70 10.36 1.12
C SER A 401 -8.64 10.55 2.63
N LYS A 402 -7.61 9.98 3.25
CA LYS A 402 -7.22 10.21 4.64
C LYS A 402 -5.78 10.66 4.66
N LYS A 403 -5.44 11.46 5.67
CA LYS A 403 -4.03 11.73 5.96
C LYS A 403 -3.44 10.45 6.54
N GLU A 404 -2.56 9.78 5.79
CA GLU A 404 -1.93 8.54 6.26
C GLU A 404 -1.08 8.86 7.48
N GLN A 405 -1.48 8.28 8.61
CA GLN A 405 -0.73 8.29 9.85
C GLN A 405 -0.12 6.90 9.97
N GLU A 406 1.18 6.80 9.73
CA GLU A 406 1.91 5.54 9.71
C GLU A 406 1.75 4.81 11.06
N PHE A 407 0.99 3.72 11.02
CA PHE A 407 0.95 2.71 12.08
C PHE A 407 1.34 1.37 11.47
N PRO A 408 2.10 0.52 12.18
CA PRO A 408 2.63 -0.70 11.60
C PRO A 408 1.53 -1.61 11.07
N VAL A 409 1.75 -2.15 9.87
CA VAL A 409 0.94 -3.26 9.35
C VAL A 409 1.33 -4.51 10.14
N GLU A 410 0.61 -4.80 11.22
CA GLU A 410 0.61 -6.16 11.78
C GLU A 410 0.09 -7.12 10.69
N PRO A 411 0.81 -8.21 10.38
CA PRO A 411 0.33 -9.16 9.38
C PRO A 411 -0.93 -9.86 9.92
N MET A 412 -2.08 -9.58 9.30
CA MET A 412 -3.38 -10.15 9.68
C MET A 412 -3.47 -11.63 9.29
N GLY A 413 -2.80 -12.48 10.09
CA GLY A 413 -2.70 -13.92 9.91
C GLY A 413 -3.97 -14.70 10.26
N GLU A 414 -5.11 -14.36 9.65
CA GLU A 414 -6.33 -15.18 9.74
C GLU A 414 -6.45 -16.10 8.51
N LYS A 415 -6.38 -17.43 8.74
CA LYS A 415 -6.61 -18.45 7.71
C LYS A 415 -8.09 -18.46 7.28
N SER A 416 -8.41 -17.64 6.29
CA SER A 416 -9.74 -17.50 5.70
C SER A 416 -10.13 -18.73 4.87
N ASN A 417 -10.75 -19.72 5.51
CA ASN A 417 -11.31 -20.92 4.88
C ASN A 417 -12.61 -20.62 4.08
N TYR A 418 -12.55 -19.69 3.12
CA TYR A 418 -13.62 -19.43 2.16
C TYR A 418 -13.15 -19.56 0.71
N ILE A 419 -14.06 -19.93 -0.19
CA ILE A 419 -13.81 -20.11 -1.62
C ILE A 419 -14.57 -19.03 -2.39
N CYS A 420 -13.86 -18.20 -3.16
CA CYS A 420 -14.46 -17.13 -3.97
C CYS A 420 -14.80 -17.64 -5.37
N HIS A 421 -16.07 -17.59 -5.79
CA HIS A 421 -16.47 -17.99 -7.15
C HIS A 421 -17.71 -17.21 -7.64
N LYS A 422 -17.66 -16.65 -8.86
CA LYS A 422 -18.74 -15.85 -9.49
C LYS A 422 -19.45 -14.85 -8.54
N GLY A 423 -18.66 -14.20 -7.68
CA GLY A 423 -19.12 -13.21 -6.71
C GLY A 423 -19.63 -13.74 -5.36
N HIS A 424 -19.65 -15.06 -5.16
CA HIS A 424 -19.96 -15.72 -3.90
C HIS A 424 -18.72 -15.88 -3.02
N GLU A 425 -18.95 -15.97 -1.70
CA GLU A 425 -17.96 -16.29 -0.67
C GLU A 425 -18.43 -17.56 0.04
N PHE A 426 -17.99 -18.72 -0.47
CA PHE A 426 -18.47 -20.04 -0.06
C PHE A 426 -17.69 -20.60 1.14
N ILE A 427 -18.40 -21.10 2.14
CA ILE A 427 -17.83 -21.76 3.33
C ILE A 427 -18.18 -23.26 3.30
N PRO A 428 -17.21 -24.17 3.47
CA PRO A 428 -17.45 -25.61 3.63
C PRO A 428 -18.40 -25.91 4.79
N THR A 429 -19.50 -26.62 4.50
CA THR A 429 -20.60 -26.88 5.42
C THR A 429 -21.10 -28.31 5.22
N LEU A 430 -21.70 -28.93 6.25
CA LEU A 430 -22.26 -30.29 6.20
C LEU A 430 -23.68 -30.32 6.78
N TYR A 431 -24.63 -30.91 6.06
CA TYR A 431 -26.06 -30.89 6.42
C TYR A 431 -26.55 -32.26 6.89
N HIS A 432 -26.82 -32.42 8.18
CA HIS A 432 -27.41 -33.66 8.72
C HIS A 432 -28.95 -33.68 8.66
N PHE A 433 -29.58 -32.58 8.23
CA PHE A 433 -31.03 -32.38 8.16
C PHE A 433 -31.50 -31.99 6.74
N PRO A 434 -32.77 -32.27 6.36
CA PRO A 434 -33.31 -32.04 5.01
C PRO A 434 -32.97 -30.68 4.40
N THR A 435 -32.05 -30.70 3.42
CA THR A 435 -31.51 -29.54 2.71
C THR A 435 -31.22 -29.94 1.25
N ASN A 436 -31.56 -29.10 0.27
CA ASN A 436 -31.35 -29.39 -1.16
C ASN A 436 -30.37 -28.41 -1.81
N CYS A 437 -29.69 -28.87 -2.85
CA CYS A 437 -28.74 -28.10 -3.63
C CYS A 437 -29.46 -27.15 -4.59
N GLU A 438 -29.19 -25.86 -4.54
CA GLU A 438 -29.82 -24.88 -5.42
C GLU A 438 -29.31 -24.94 -6.87
N ALA A 439 -28.16 -25.60 -7.11
CA ALA A 439 -27.65 -25.82 -8.46
C ALA A 439 -28.31 -27.01 -9.17
N CYS A 440 -28.53 -28.14 -8.47
CA CYS A 440 -29.01 -29.39 -9.11
C CYS A 440 -30.26 -30.02 -8.48
N MET A 441 -30.90 -29.36 -7.51
CA MET A 441 -32.07 -29.81 -6.73
C MET A 441 -31.92 -31.11 -5.92
N LYS A 442 -30.81 -31.85 -6.07
CA LYS A 442 -30.50 -33.06 -5.29
C LYS A 442 -30.30 -32.74 -3.80
N PRO A 443 -30.52 -33.68 -2.87
CA PRO A 443 -30.24 -33.48 -1.46
C PRO A 443 -28.75 -33.17 -1.19
N LEU A 444 -28.50 -32.18 -0.32
CA LEU A 444 -27.20 -31.87 0.28
C LEU A 444 -26.99 -32.60 1.62
N TRP A 445 -27.93 -33.47 2.01
CA TRP A 445 -28.01 -33.97 3.37
C TRP A 445 -27.99 -35.50 3.46
N HIS A 446 -27.42 -36.00 4.56
CA HIS A 446 -27.50 -37.40 4.98
C HIS A 446 -27.17 -37.49 6.47
N MET A 447 -27.88 -38.34 7.23
CA MET A 447 -27.78 -38.36 8.70
C MET A 447 -26.38 -38.73 9.22
N PHE A 448 -25.73 -39.75 8.64
CA PHE A 448 -24.41 -40.24 9.13
C PHE A 448 -23.18 -39.71 8.36
N LYS A 449 -23.27 -39.53 7.04
CA LYS A 449 -22.19 -39.01 6.17
C LYS A 449 -22.77 -38.06 5.12
N PRO A 450 -23.06 -36.79 5.46
CA PRO A 450 -23.55 -35.81 4.49
C PRO A 450 -22.52 -35.56 3.37
N PRO A 451 -22.97 -35.31 2.12
CA PRO A 451 -22.07 -34.97 1.04
C PRO A 451 -21.40 -33.60 1.28
N PRO A 452 -20.17 -33.36 0.80
CA PRO A 452 -19.51 -32.06 0.93
C PRO A 452 -20.33 -30.93 0.30
N ALA A 453 -20.73 -29.96 1.12
CA ALA A 453 -21.51 -28.81 0.69
C ALA A 453 -20.76 -27.49 0.94
N LEU A 454 -21.20 -26.46 0.23
CA LEU A 454 -20.75 -25.09 0.32
C LEU A 454 -21.97 -24.19 0.54
N GLU A 455 -21.89 -23.26 1.49
CA GLU A 455 -22.89 -22.20 1.69
C GLU A 455 -22.25 -20.84 1.44
N CYS A 456 -22.87 -20.00 0.61
CA CYS A 456 -22.39 -18.63 0.40
C CYS A 456 -22.76 -17.75 1.59
N ARG A 457 -21.76 -17.23 2.31
CA ARG A 457 -21.93 -16.32 3.47
C ARG A 457 -22.76 -15.05 3.17
N ARG A 458 -22.86 -14.65 1.89
CA ARG A 458 -23.45 -13.36 1.46
C ARG A 458 -24.89 -13.46 0.98
N CYS A 459 -25.29 -14.59 0.40
CA CYS A 459 -26.64 -14.79 -0.15
C CYS A 459 -27.29 -16.12 0.28
N HIS A 460 -26.61 -16.91 1.11
CA HIS A 460 -27.04 -18.20 1.64
C HIS A 460 -27.36 -19.28 0.61
N ILE A 461 -26.95 -19.12 -0.67
CA ILE A 461 -27.09 -20.18 -1.68
C ILE A 461 -26.28 -21.43 -1.27
N LYS A 462 -26.89 -22.61 -1.41
CA LYS A 462 -26.31 -23.89 -0.97
C LYS A 462 -26.05 -24.81 -2.16
N CYS A 463 -24.81 -25.31 -2.30
CA CYS A 463 -24.41 -26.20 -3.40
C CYS A 463 -23.49 -27.34 -2.95
N HIS A 464 -23.39 -28.41 -3.75
CA HIS A 464 -22.37 -29.45 -3.56
C HIS A 464 -20.99 -28.91 -3.95
N LYS A 465 -19.94 -29.28 -3.20
CA LYS A 465 -18.55 -28.90 -3.53
C LYS A 465 -18.14 -29.35 -4.94
N ASP A 466 -18.59 -30.53 -5.35
CA ASP A 466 -18.42 -31.10 -6.69
C ASP A 466 -18.71 -30.13 -7.84
N HIS A 467 -19.73 -29.28 -7.74
CA HIS A 467 -20.09 -28.33 -8.81
C HIS A 467 -19.00 -27.26 -9.01
N MET A 468 -18.27 -26.91 -7.96
CA MET A 468 -17.13 -25.98 -8.03
C MET A 468 -15.86 -26.71 -8.45
N ASP A 469 -15.59 -27.88 -7.90
CA ASP A 469 -14.42 -28.69 -8.25
C ASP A 469 -14.41 -29.10 -9.74
N LYS A 470 -15.58 -29.34 -10.33
CA LYS A 470 -15.76 -29.70 -11.76
C LYS A 470 -15.93 -28.50 -12.70
N LYS A 471 -15.85 -27.26 -12.19
CA LYS A 471 -16.11 -26.01 -12.94
C LYS A 471 -17.48 -25.99 -13.67
N GLU A 472 -18.51 -26.63 -13.11
CA GLU A 472 -19.82 -26.71 -13.77
C GLU A 472 -20.51 -25.33 -13.78
N GLU A 473 -20.85 -24.81 -14.96
CA GLU A 473 -21.43 -23.47 -15.20
C GLU A 473 -22.81 -23.21 -14.56
N ILE A 474 -23.35 -24.20 -13.83
CA ILE A 474 -24.72 -24.25 -13.29
C ILE A 474 -24.95 -23.22 -12.18
N ILE A 475 -23.90 -22.76 -11.47
CA ILE A 475 -24.04 -21.74 -10.41
C ILE A 475 -24.12 -20.34 -11.01
N ALA A 476 -25.30 -19.73 -10.88
CA ALA A 476 -25.55 -18.34 -11.27
C ALA A 476 -24.71 -17.35 -10.44
N PRO A 477 -24.27 -16.21 -11.03
CA PRO A 477 -23.56 -15.16 -10.31
C PRO A 477 -24.31 -14.65 -9.08
N CYS A 478 -23.57 -14.23 -8.06
CA CYS A 478 -24.15 -13.78 -6.81
C CYS A 478 -25.06 -12.56 -7.01
N LYS A 479 -26.37 -12.71 -6.76
CA LYS A 479 -27.34 -11.59 -6.77
C LYS A 479 -27.08 -10.57 -5.65
N VAL A 480 -26.17 -10.89 -4.72
CA VAL A 480 -25.65 -10.01 -3.67
C VAL A 480 -24.17 -9.66 -3.94
N TYR A 481 -23.78 -9.58 -5.23
CA TYR A 481 -22.47 -9.05 -5.63
C TYR A 481 -22.44 -7.52 -5.50
N TYR A 482 -22.41 -7.04 -4.26
CA TYR A 482 -21.78 -5.76 -3.95
C TYR A 482 -20.29 -6.01 -3.77
N ASP A 483 -19.48 -5.39 -4.62
CA ASP A 483 -18.04 -5.55 -4.59
C ASP A 483 -17.42 -4.72 -3.46
N ILE A 484 -17.09 -5.42 -2.36
CA ILE A 484 -16.54 -4.85 -1.13
C ILE A 484 -15.18 -4.16 -1.37
N SER A 485 -14.46 -4.48 -2.45
CA SER A 485 -13.23 -3.76 -2.81
C SER A 485 -13.50 -2.33 -3.29
N THR A 486 -14.69 -2.07 -3.84
CA THR A 486 -15.05 -0.81 -4.50
C THR A 486 -15.84 0.16 -3.62
N ALA A 487 -16.45 -0.29 -2.52
CA ALA A 487 -17.38 0.52 -1.72
C ALA A 487 -17.11 0.45 -0.21
N LYS A 488 -16.94 1.62 0.43
CA LYS A 488 -16.77 1.78 1.88
C LYS A 488 -18.08 2.23 2.55
N ASN A 489 -18.21 1.83 3.81
CA ASN A 489 -19.34 2.12 4.71
C ASN A 489 -18.87 3.01 5.87
N LEU A 490 -19.55 4.13 6.11
CA LEU A 490 -19.32 5.02 7.25
C LEU A 490 -20.62 5.21 8.05
N LEU A 491 -20.54 4.97 9.36
CA LEU A 491 -21.59 5.25 10.32
C LEU A 491 -21.29 6.57 11.02
N LEU A 492 -22.30 7.42 11.16
CA LEU A 492 -22.20 8.74 11.80
C LEU A 492 -23.34 8.90 12.82
N LEU A 493 -22.99 9.27 14.06
CA LEU A 493 -23.93 9.63 15.12
C LEU A 493 -24.07 11.16 15.18
N ALA A 494 -25.29 11.66 14.97
CA ALA A 494 -25.66 13.05 15.22
C ALA A 494 -26.05 13.27 16.70
N ASN A 495 -26.13 14.53 17.14
CA ASN A 495 -26.42 14.83 18.54
C ASN A 495 -27.91 14.56 18.86
N SER A 496 -28.82 14.83 17.92
CA SER A 496 -30.27 14.56 18.01
C SER A 496 -30.85 13.87 16.75
N THR A 497 -32.10 13.40 16.85
CA THR A 497 -32.81 12.73 15.74
C THR A 497 -33.19 13.72 14.65
N GLU A 498 -33.55 14.94 15.03
CA GLU A 498 -33.88 16.06 14.14
C GLU A 498 -32.63 16.51 13.38
N GLU A 499 -31.47 16.51 14.06
CA GLU A 499 -30.18 16.76 13.42
C GLU A 499 -29.84 15.66 12.41
N GLN A 500 -30.02 14.38 12.77
CA GLN A 500 -29.84 13.24 11.85
C GLN A 500 -30.73 13.39 10.59
N GLN A 501 -32.00 13.78 10.77
CA GLN A 501 -32.89 14.05 9.65
C GLN A 501 -32.45 15.25 8.80
N LYS A 502 -31.92 16.34 9.42
CA LYS A 502 -31.34 17.49 8.71
C LYS A 502 -30.13 17.07 7.87
N TRP A 503 -29.22 16.29 8.44
CA TRP A 503 -28.04 15.73 7.75
C TRP A 503 -28.43 14.82 6.58
N VAL A 504 -29.24 13.78 6.81
CA VAL A 504 -29.70 12.87 5.74
C VAL A 504 -30.42 13.64 4.64
N SER A 505 -31.39 14.50 4.99
CA SER A 505 -32.20 15.22 4.01
C SER A 505 -31.42 16.24 3.18
N ARG A 506 -30.38 16.87 3.73
CA ARG A 506 -29.51 17.79 2.99
C ARG A 506 -28.44 17.04 2.18
N LEU A 507 -27.88 15.94 2.70
CA LEU A 507 -26.91 15.09 1.98
C LEU A 507 -27.53 14.36 0.78
N VAL A 508 -28.69 13.71 0.94
CA VAL A 508 -29.39 13.02 -0.17
C VAL A 508 -29.76 13.97 -1.31
N LYS A 509 -29.99 15.26 -1.01
CA LYS A 509 -30.21 16.31 -2.03
C LYS A 509 -28.93 16.75 -2.75
N LYS A 510 -27.74 16.35 -2.30
CA LYS A 510 -26.43 16.62 -2.92
C LYS A 510 -25.85 15.44 -3.71
N ILE A 511 -26.32 14.21 -3.49
CA ILE A 511 -25.92 13.03 -4.26
C ILE A 511 -26.38 13.18 -5.74
N PRO A 512 -25.52 12.93 -6.74
CA PRO A 512 -25.94 12.94 -8.14
C PRO A 512 -27.02 11.88 -8.43
N LYS A 513 -28.20 12.32 -8.91
CA LYS A 513 -29.34 11.43 -9.22
C LYS A 513 -29.20 10.62 -10.52
N LYS A 514 -28.01 10.53 -11.09
CA LYS A 514 -27.68 9.66 -12.22
C LYS A 514 -26.39 8.92 -11.89
N PRO A 515 -26.32 7.59 -12.00
CA PRO A 515 -25.03 6.93 -12.11
C PRO A 515 -24.34 7.42 -13.39
N PRO A 516 -23.00 7.57 -13.42
CA PRO A 516 -22.29 7.73 -14.67
C PRO A 516 -22.56 6.51 -15.57
N ALA A 517 -22.72 6.74 -16.87
CA ALA A 517 -22.85 5.63 -17.81
C ALA A 517 -21.56 4.79 -17.80
N PRO A 518 -21.64 3.45 -17.92
CA PRO A 518 -20.44 2.63 -18.09
C PRO A 518 -19.76 3.03 -19.41
N ASP A 519 -18.53 3.54 -19.31
CA ASP A 519 -17.77 3.99 -20.48
C ASP A 519 -17.39 2.77 -21.35
N PRO A 520 -17.84 2.68 -22.62
CA PRO A 520 -17.51 1.55 -23.48
C PRO A 520 -16.02 1.41 -23.83
N PHE A 521 -15.20 2.42 -23.52
CA PHE A 521 -13.79 2.50 -23.92
C PHE A 521 -12.80 2.56 -22.77
N ALA A 522 -13.10 1.90 -21.64
CA ALA A 522 -12.12 1.53 -20.62
C ALA A 522 -11.11 0.44 -21.08
N ARG A 523 -10.62 0.51 -22.33
CA ARG A 523 -9.42 -0.21 -22.79
C ARG A 523 -8.21 0.69 -22.58
N SER A 524 -7.38 0.34 -21.60
CA SER A 524 -6.08 0.95 -21.38
C SER A 524 -5.19 0.83 -22.62
N SER A 525 -4.78 1.96 -23.21
CA SER A 525 -3.80 1.99 -24.30
C SER A 525 -3.04 3.33 -24.35
N PRO A 526 -1.69 3.33 -24.33
CA PRO A 526 -0.92 4.56 -24.21
C PRO A 526 -0.55 5.16 -25.58
N ARG A 527 -1.18 6.28 -25.97
CA ARG A 527 -0.60 7.28 -26.89
C ARG A 527 -1.50 8.51 -27.09
N THR A 528 -0.98 9.69 -26.76
CA THR A 528 -1.38 10.93 -27.45
C THR A 528 -0.37 11.21 -28.56
N SER A 529 -0.84 11.25 -29.80
CA SER A 529 -0.05 11.58 -30.99
C SER A 529 -0.51 12.91 -31.55
N MET A 530 0.43 13.76 -31.95
CA MET A 530 0.16 14.89 -32.86
C MET A 530 1.32 15.05 -33.84
N LYS A 531 1.05 14.76 -35.12
CA LYS A 531 1.93 15.02 -36.26
C LYS A 531 1.08 15.51 -37.43
N VAL A 532 1.25 16.78 -37.80
CA VAL A 532 0.79 17.34 -39.08
C VAL A 532 1.97 18.10 -39.70
N GLN A 533 2.02 18.14 -41.03
CA GLN A 533 3.25 18.43 -41.80
C GLN A 533 3.04 19.65 -42.76
N PRO A 534 3.82 19.91 -43.83
CA PRO A 534 4.45 21.22 -44.03
C PRO A 534 3.88 22.06 -45.19
N ASN A 535 4.31 23.33 -45.32
CA ASN A 535 4.68 23.88 -46.63
C ASN A 535 5.51 25.19 -46.63
N GLN A 536 6.65 25.12 -47.32
CA GLN A 536 7.26 26.09 -48.27
C GLN A 536 7.30 27.62 -48.00
N SER A 537 8.53 28.11 -47.76
CA SER A 537 9.27 29.14 -48.55
C SER A 537 8.64 30.51 -48.89
N ILE A 538 9.36 31.62 -48.58
CA ILE A 538 9.83 32.65 -49.56
C ILE A 538 10.80 33.70 -48.95
N ARG A 539 11.58 34.32 -49.87
CA ARG A 539 12.76 35.23 -49.81
C ARG A 539 12.83 36.41 -48.81
N ARG A 540 14.07 36.87 -48.56
CA ARG A 540 14.46 38.21 -48.03
C ARG A 540 14.13 39.37 -48.98
N PRO A 541 14.02 40.61 -48.45
CA PRO A 541 15.01 41.68 -48.70
C PRO A 541 15.43 42.40 -47.37
N SER A 542 16.31 43.42 -47.30
CA SER A 542 17.55 43.85 -47.99
C SER A 542 18.06 45.14 -47.28
N ARG A 543 19.30 45.61 -47.59
CA ARG A 543 19.93 46.90 -47.15
C ARG A 543 20.33 47.05 -45.65
N GLN A 544 21.39 47.78 -45.26
CA GLN A 544 22.64 48.21 -45.96
C GLN A 544 23.68 48.79 -44.95
N LEU A 545 24.97 48.42 -45.09
CA LEU A 545 26.20 49.25 -44.92
C LEU A 545 26.46 50.01 -43.59
N PRO A 546 27.62 50.70 -43.41
CA PRO A 546 29.00 50.21 -43.54
C PRO A 546 29.87 50.51 -42.28
N PRO A 547 31.10 49.95 -42.17
CA PRO A 547 32.05 50.29 -41.11
C PRO A 547 32.95 51.48 -41.49
N ASN A 548 33.70 52.02 -40.52
CA ASN A 548 34.97 52.67 -40.80
C ASN A 548 35.98 52.50 -39.64
N LYS A 549 37.25 52.37 -40.02
CA LYS A 549 38.45 52.37 -39.17
C LYS A 549 39.32 53.58 -39.57
N PRO A 550 40.28 54.02 -38.74
CA PRO A 550 41.60 53.37 -38.71
C PRO A 550 41.79 52.33 -37.60
#